data_AF-A0A7W1C8S2-F1
#
_entry.id   AF-A0A7W1C8S2-F1
#
_cell.length_a   1.000
_cell.length_b   1.000
_cell.length_c   1.000
_cell.angle_alpha   90.00
_cell.angle_beta   90.00
_cell.angle_gamma   90.00
#
_symmetry.space_group_name_H-M   'P 1'
#
loop_
_entity.id
_entity.type
_entity.pdbx_description
1 polymer ?
#
loop_
_entity_poly.entity_id
_entity_poly.type
_entity_poly.pdbx_seq_one_letter_code
_entity_poly.pdbx_strand_id
1 'polypeptide(L)'
;DYLLAAFSLAWGWLLWRRGAEAGSVAIRWWAGGFFAVATAAAAGGTVHGFRSWLGSDGEAALWTASLWAIGLFAFCALSTAAAAGARPRNRVPLQAAAAILLAAYLGWTWTHDEFRSAIAAYGLAMVLLVAQQAYSWARWRAPAAPWILAGVAVAMIGSVVQQTGLSLHEHFNHNDLYHVLQIGAGGLFYRGGTLLADRRAE
;
A
#
# COMPACT_ATOMS: atom_id res chain seq x y z
N ASP A 1 -3.57 -12.65 8.31
CA ASP A 1 -2.94 -11.33 8.61
C ASP A 1 -1.43 -11.35 8.86
N TYR A 2 -0.93 -12.00 9.92
CA TYR A 2 0.50 -11.87 10.31
C TYR A 2 1.51 -12.31 9.24
N LEU A 3 1.17 -13.29 8.40
CA LEU A 3 2.02 -13.63 7.24
C LEU A 3 2.13 -12.46 6.27
N LEU A 4 1.01 -11.81 5.92
CA LEU A 4 1.03 -10.60 5.09
C LEU A 4 1.85 -9.49 5.74
N ALA A 5 1.75 -9.32 7.06
CA ALA A 5 2.57 -8.37 7.81
C ALA A 5 4.07 -8.69 7.70
N ALA A 6 4.46 -9.95 7.94
CA ALA A 6 5.85 -10.39 7.90
C ALA A 6 6.47 -10.26 6.50
N PHE A 7 5.76 -10.70 5.46
CA PHE A 7 6.23 -10.55 4.07
C PHE A 7 6.35 -9.08 3.68
N SER A 8 5.36 -8.26 4.02
CA SER A 8 5.39 -6.81 3.77
C SER A 8 6.57 -6.14 4.47
N LEU A 9 6.84 -6.49 5.73
CA LEU A 9 7.98 -5.98 6.48
C LEU A 9 9.31 -6.37 5.82
N ALA A 10 9.46 -7.63 5.41
CA ALA A 10 10.65 -8.12 4.74
C ALA A 10 10.90 -7.41 3.40
N TRP A 11 9.87 -7.27 2.55
CA TRP A 11 9.98 -6.55 1.29
C TRP A 11 10.27 -5.07 1.48
N GLY A 12 9.62 -4.42 2.46
CA GLY A 12 9.90 -3.04 2.84
C GLY A 12 11.36 -2.84 3.23
N TRP A 13 11.90 -3.72 4.07
CA TRP A 13 13.30 -3.67 4.48
C TRP A 13 14.28 -3.84 3.31
N LEU A 14 14.04 -4.84 2.46
CA LEU A 14 14.88 -5.11 1.28
C LEU A 14 14.85 -3.94 0.28
N LEU A 15 13.68 -3.35 0.04
CA LEU A 15 13.55 -2.18 -0.80
C LEU A 15 14.19 -0.94 -0.18
N TRP A 16 14.06 -0.75 1.14
CA TRP A 16 14.69 0.38 1.83
C TRP A 16 16.20 0.39 1.64
N ARG A 17 16.84 -0.77 1.85
CA ARG A 17 18.28 -0.95 1.64
C ARG A 17 18.67 -0.68 0.17
N ARG A 18 17.96 -1.30 -0.77
CA ARG A 18 18.20 -1.09 -2.21
C ARG A 18 18.02 0.36 -2.63
N GLY A 19 17.01 1.05 -2.12
CA GLY A 19 16.75 2.45 -2.40
C GLY A 19 17.85 3.37 -1.86
N ALA A 20 18.40 3.05 -0.69
CA ALA A 20 19.57 3.75 -0.14
C ALA A 20 20.82 3.51 -0.99
N GLU A 21 21.11 2.26 -1.36
CA GLU A 21 22.26 1.89 -2.21
C GLU A 21 22.18 2.53 -3.61
N ALA A 22 20.98 2.57 -4.21
CA ALA A 22 20.76 3.14 -5.54
C ALA A 22 20.55 4.67 -5.53
N GLY A 23 20.43 5.30 -4.37
CA GLY A 23 20.06 6.72 -4.25
C GLY A 23 18.68 7.06 -4.82
N SER A 24 17.75 6.08 -4.93
CA SER A 24 16.41 6.29 -5.50
C SER A 24 15.40 6.62 -4.42
N VAL A 25 14.80 7.81 -4.55
CA VAL A 25 13.73 8.27 -3.66
C VAL A 25 12.42 7.52 -3.93
N ALA A 26 12.14 7.15 -5.19
CA ALA A 26 10.96 6.36 -5.53
C ALA A 26 10.96 4.99 -4.83
N ILE A 27 12.09 4.29 -4.84
CA ILE A 27 12.22 3.00 -4.14
C ILE A 27 12.01 3.15 -2.64
N ARG A 28 12.54 4.21 -2.02
CA ARG A 28 12.39 4.45 -0.58
C ARG A 28 10.95 4.79 -0.18
N TRP A 29 10.24 5.56 -1.00
CA TRP A 29 8.80 5.79 -0.76
C TRP A 29 7.99 4.50 -0.89
N TRP A 30 8.31 3.67 -1.89
CA TRP A 30 7.65 2.39 -2.07
C TRP A 30 7.91 1.43 -0.89
N ALA A 31 9.14 1.41 -0.37
CA ALA A 31 9.48 0.71 0.86
C ALA A 31 8.65 1.19 2.06
N GLY A 32 8.45 2.51 2.20
CA GLY A 32 7.56 3.09 3.20
C GLY A 32 6.12 2.56 3.11
N GLY A 33 5.61 2.38 1.89
CA GLY A 33 4.31 1.78 1.65
C GLY A 33 4.22 0.34 2.17
N PHE A 34 5.28 -0.47 1.97
CA PHE A 34 5.34 -1.83 2.51
C PHE A 34 5.37 -1.86 4.04
N PHE A 35 6.10 -0.95 4.70
CA PHE A 35 6.06 -0.83 6.15
C PHE A 35 4.66 -0.45 6.65
N ALA A 36 3.98 0.44 5.93
CA ALA A 36 2.61 0.81 6.24
C ALA A 36 1.64 -0.38 6.11
N VAL A 37 1.74 -1.18 5.03
CA VAL A 37 0.96 -2.42 4.88
C VAL A 37 1.28 -3.41 6.00
N ALA A 38 2.55 -3.54 6.39
CA ALA A 38 2.94 -4.43 7.49
C ALA A 38 2.27 -4.03 8.81
N THR A 39 2.28 -2.72 9.13
CA THR A 39 1.59 -2.18 10.31
C THR A 39 0.09 -2.41 10.24
N ALA A 40 -0.55 -2.11 9.10
CA ALA A 40 -1.99 -2.30 8.93
C ALA A 40 -2.39 -3.77 9.11
N ALA A 41 -1.65 -4.70 8.50
CA ALA A 41 -1.92 -6.12 8.62
C ALA A 41 -1.68 -6.65 10.04
N ALA A 42 -0.63 -6.18 10.74
CA ALA A 42 -0.36 -6.60 12.11
C ALA A 42 -1.42 -6.09 13.08
N ALA A 43 -1.79 -4.80 12.99
CA ALA A 43 -2.80 -4.20 13.86
C ALA A 43 -4.19 -4.76 13.57
N GLY A 44 -4.60 -4.83 12.30
CA GLY A 44 -5.88 -5.39 11.89
C GLY A 44 -6.00 -6.87 12.25
N GLY A 45 -4.96 -7.66 11.96
CA GLY A 45 -4.90 -9.07 12.37
C GLY A 45 -5.01 -9.29 13.87
N THR A 46 -4.45 -8.37 14.66
CA THR A 46 -4.58 -8.42 16.12
C THR A 46 -6.01 -8.14 16.56
N VAL A 47 -6.69 -7.15 15.97
CA VAL A 47 -8.12 -6.90 16.20
C VAL A 47 -8.97 -8.11 15.81
N HIS A 48 -8.73 -8.68 14.63
CA HIS A 48 -9.51 -9.83 14.15
C HIS A 48 -9.30 -11.10 14.99
N GLY A 49 -8.06 -11.39 15.40
CA GLY A 49 -7.73 -12.63 16.10
C GLY A 49 -7.87 -12.58 17.62
N PHE A 50 -7.73 -11.40 18.24
CA PHE A 50 -7.62 -11.25 19.69
C PHE A 50 -8.64 -10.28 20.29
N ARG A 51 -9.72 -9.95 19.55
CA ARG A 51 -10.77 -9.01 19.99
C ARG A 51 -11.20 -9.19 21.45
N SER A 52 -11.48 -10.43 21.87
CA SER A 52 -11.94 -10.75 23.23
C SER A 52 -10.93 -10.47 24.34
N TRP A 53 -9.66 -10.25 23.99
CA TRP A 53 -8.55 -9.99 24.92
C TRP A 53 -8.12 -8.51 24.96
N LEU A 54 -8.58 -7.69 24.00
CA LEU A 54 -8.11 -6.30 23.83
C LEU A 54 -8.84 -5.27 24.69
N GLY A 55 -10.07 -5.58 25.14
CA GLY A 55 -10.98 -4.58 25.67
C GLY A 55 -11.39 -3.55 24.60
N SER A 56 -12.29 -2.62 24.96
CA SER A 56 -12.78 -1.58 24.03
C SER A 56 -11.66 -0.66 23.54
N ASP A 57 -10.78 -0.26 24.46
CA ASP A 57 -9.77 0.77 24.19
C ASP A 57 -8.64 0.21 23.33
N GLY A 58 -8.21 -1.04 23.60
CA GLY A 58 -7.21 -1.73 22.79
C GLY A 58 -7.71 -2.03 21.38
N GLU A 59 -8.98 -2.43 21.24
CA GLU A 59 -9.61 -2.63 19.93
C GLU A 59 -9.64 -1.32 19.12
N ALA A 60 -10.15 -0.23 19.73
CA ALA A 60 -10.23 1.07 19.08
C ALA A 60 -8.86 1.63 18.67
N ALA A 61 -7.85 1.51 19.55
CA ALA A 61 -6.50 1.96 19.28
C ALA A 61 -5.85 1.19 18.11
N LEU A 62 -5.94 -0.14 18.10
CA LEU A 62 -5.37 -0.96 17.01
C LEU A 62 -6.14 -0.78 15.69
N TRP A 63 -7.45 -0.61 15.75
CA TRP A 63 -8.24 -0.29 14.58
C TRP A 63 -7.84 1.06 13.98
N THR A 64 -7.70 2.09 14.81
CA THR A 64 -7.23 3.42 14.40
C THR A 64 -5.83 3.34 13.79
N ALA A 65 -4.91 2.61 14.42
CA ALA A 65 -3.57 2.37 13.88
C ALA A 65 -3.60 1.68 12.51
N SER A 66 -4.54 0.76 12.29
CA SER A 66 -4.74 0.09 11.00
C SER A 66 -5.20 1.07 9.92
N LEU A 67 -6.20 1.91 10.22
CA LEU A 67 -6.70 2.93 9.30
C LEU A 67 -5.60 3.94 8.95
N TRP A 68 -4.89 4.45 9.94
CA TRP A 68 -3.79 5.38 9.77
C TRP A 68 -2.66 4.82 8.91
N ALA A 69 -2.32 3.54 9.10
CA ALA A 69 -1.35 2.85 8.29
C ALA A 69 -1.82 2.72 6.81
N ILE A 70 -3.10 2.50 6.54
CA ILE A 70 -3.63 2.52 5.16
C ILE A 70 -3.49 3.92 4.53
N GLY A 71 -3.75 4.98 5.29
CA GLY A 71 -3.51 6.35 4.84
C GLY A 71 -2.04 6.60 4.52
N LEU A 72 -1.12 6.14 5.38
CA LEU A 72 0.31 6.25 5.15
C LEU A 72 0.75 5.48 3.89
N PHE A 73 0.18 4.30 3.64
CA PHE A 73 0.40 3.57 2.38
C PHE A 73 -0.02 4.41 1.17
N ALA A 74 -1.20 5.04 1.20
CA ALA A 74 -1.68 5.90 0.12
C ALA A 74 -0.71 7.06 -0.16
N PHE A 75 -0.24 7.73 0.90
CA PHE A 75 0.79 8.77 0.80
C PHE A 75 2.09 8.27 0.16
N CYS A 76 2.59 7.12 0.60
CA CYS A 76 3.81 6.51 0.07
C CYS A 76 3.65 6.12 -1.41
N ALA A 77 2.49 5.58 -1.80
CA ALA A 77 2.19 5.24 -3.19
C ALA A 77 2.18 6.49 -4.10
N LEU A 78 1.52 7.57 -3.66
CA LEU A 78 1.51 8.84 -4.38
C LEU A 78 2.90 9.47 -4.48
N SER A 79 3.67 9.43 -3.39
CA SER A 79 5.05 9.94 -3.35
C SER A 79 5.99 9.13 -4.26
N THR A 80 5.75 7.82 -4.39
CA THR A 80 6.43 6.95 -5.35
C THR A 80 6.08 7.35 -6.78
N ALA A 81 4.79 7.53 -7.09
CA ALA A 81 4.33 7.94 -8.41
C ALA A 81 4.91 9.32 -8.81
N ALA A 82 4.95 10.27 -7.86
CA ALA A 82 5.57 11.58 -8.07
C ALA A 82 7.07 11.46 -8.34
N ALA A 83 7.82 10.68 -7.56
CA ALA A 83 9.26 10.51 -7.75
C ALA A 83 9.61 9.80 -9.07
N ALA A 84 8.83 8.80 -9.46
CA ALA A 84 9.05 7.98 -10.65
C ALA A 84 8.53 8.61 -11.95
N GLY A 85 7.51 9.48 -11.88
CA GLY A 85 6.82 10.01 -13.06
C GLY A 85 6.94 11.52 -13.25
N ALA A 86 7.05 12.31 -12.18
CA ALA A 86 6.99 13.77 -12.29
C ALA A 86 8.37 14.40 -12.54
N ARG A 87 8.39 15.49 -13.31
CA ARG A 87 9.58 16.35 -13.46
C ARG A 87 10.07 16.81 -12.07
N PRO A 88 11.39 16.98 -11.85
CA PRO A 88 11.94 17.36 -10.54
C PRO A 88 11.25 18.55 -9.88
N ARG A 89 10.94 19.60 -10.65
CA ARG A 89 10.23 20.80 -10.17
C ARG A 89 8.82 20.54 -9.60
N ASN A 90 8.16 19.46 -10.04
CA ASN A 90 6.78 19.13 -9.65
C ASN A 90 6.73 18.10 -8.50
N ARG A 91 7.86 17.48 -8.12
CA ARG A 91 7.87 16.39 -7.13
C ARG A 91 7.45 16.88 -5.75
N VAL A 92 8.06 17.96 -5.27
CA VAL A 92 7.81 18.51 -3.94
C VAL A 92 6.36 18.99 -3.80
N PRO A 93 5.79 19.78 -4.75
CA PRO A 93 4.38 20.15 -4.70
C PRO A 93 3.42 18.95 -4.65
N LEU A 94 3.67 17.91 -5.45
CA LEU A 94 2.82 16.70 -5.46
C LEU A 94 2.92 15.92 -4.13
N GLN A 95 4.12 15.82 -3.56
CA GLN A 95 4.33 15.19 -2.25
C GLN A 95 3.69 16.00 -1.13
N ALA A 96 3.75 17.34 -1.19
CA ALA A 96 3.06 18.21 -0.25
C ALA A 96 1.54 18.05 -0.34
N ALA A 97 0.98 17.98 -1.56
CA ALA A 97 -0.44 17.70 -1.76
C ALA A 97 -0.84 16.33 -1.19
N ALA A 98 -0.03 15.29 -1.41
CA ALA A 98 -0.26 13.98 -0.82
C ALA A 98 -0.18 14.00 0.72
N ALA A 99 0.73 14.80 1.29
CA ALA A 99 0.85 14.98 2.75
C ALA A 99 -0.36 15.72 3.34
N ILE A 100 -0.91 16.72 2.63
CA ILE A 100 -2.14 17.40 3.03
C ILE A 100 -3.32 16.43 3.01
N LEU A 101 -3.44 15.60 1.98
CA LEU A 101 -4.48 14.55 1.91
C LEU A 101 -4.33 13.54 3.04
N LEU A 102 -3.10 13.13 3.37
CA LEU A 102 -2.82 12.29 4.53
C LEU A 102 -3.26 12.97 5.83
N ALA A 103 -2.87 14.21 6.07
CA ALA A 103 -3.22 14.93 7.29
C ALA A 103 -4.75 15.08 7.44
N ALA A 104 -5.45 15.40 6.34
CA ALA A 104 -6.92 15.45 6.32
C ALA A 104 -7.54 14.09 6.63
N TYR A 105 -7.00 13.02 6.04
CA TYR A 105 -7.46 11.64 6.29
C TYR A 105 -7.23 11.20 7.75
N LEU A 106 -6.05 11.48 8.33
CA LEU A 106 -5.75 11.17 9.73
C LEU A 106 -6.66 11.96 10.68
N GLY A 107 -6.90 13.25 10.39
CA GLY A 107 -7.82 14.07 11.16
C GLY A 107 -9.27 13.56 11.09
N TRP A 108 -9.72 13.12 9.92
CA TRP A 108 -11.06 12.53 9.75
C TRP A 108 -11.20 11.22 10.51
N THR A 109 -10.22 10.32 10.36
CA THR A 109 -10.25 8.97 10.97
C THR A 109 -9.96 8.95 12.45
N TRP A 110 -9.55 10.08 13.04
CA TRP A 110 -9.46 10.21 14.49
C TRP A 110 -10.81 10.10 15.19
N THR A 111 -11.89 10.54 14.53
CA THR A 111 -13.25 10.51 15.08
C THR A 111 -14.21 9.60 14.31
N HIS A 112 -13.80 9.10 13.14
CA HIS A 112 -14.58 8.21 12.30
C HIS A 112 -13.80 6.93 12.01
N ASP A 113 -14.27 5.81 12.53
CA ASP A 113 -13.65 4.49 12.39
C ASP A 113 -14.12 3.71 11.15
N GLU A 114 -14.88 4.37 10.27
CA GLU A 114 -15.43 3.75 9.08
C GLU A 114 -14.35 3.35 8.08
N PHE A 115 -14.28 2.05 7.79
CA PHE A 115 -13.37 1.49 6.78
C PHE A 115 -13.58 2.09 5.36
N ARG A 116 -14.78 2.61 5.07
CA ARG A 116 -15.08 3.27 3.78
C ARG A 116 -14.15 4.45 3.48
N SER A 117 -13.75 5.19 4.51
CA SER A 117 -12.79 6.28 4.37
C SER A 117 -11.42 5.76 3.92
N ALA A 118 -10.97 4.61 4.45
CA ALA A 118 -9.74 3.96 4.04
C ALA A 118 -9.82 3.52 2.56
N ILE A 119 -10.96 2.95 2.14
CA ILE A 119 -11.21 2.56 0.74
C ILE A 119 -11.09 3.77 -0.19
N ALA A 120 -11.69 4.90 0.16
CA ALA A 120 -11.58 6.11 -0.65
C ALA A 120 -10.12 6.60 -0.76
N ALA A 121 -9.39 6.64 0.36
CA ALA A 121 -8.02 7.13 0.42
C ALA A 121 -7.05 6.25 -0.39
N TYR A 122 -7.00 4.95 -0.13
CA TYR A 122 -6.10 4.06 -0.87
C TYR A 122 -6.58 3.85 -2.30
N GLY A 123 -7.90 3.83 -2.55
CA GLY A 123 -8.48 3.67 -3.87
C GLY A 123 -8.07 4.80 -4.82
N LEU A 124 -8.17 6.05 -4.37
CA LEU A 124 -7.68 7.21 -5.13
C LEU A 124 -6.18 7.09 -5.41
N ALA A 125 -5.39 6.73 -4.41
CA ALA A 125 -3.94 6.55 -4.58
C ALA A 125 -3.59 5.45 -5.58
N MET A 126 -4.32 4.34 -5.58
CA MET A 126 -4.14 3.24 -6.54
C MET A 126 -4.53 3.65 -7.96
N VAL A 127 -5.63 4.39 -8.15
CA VAL A 127 -6.01 4.92 -9.47
C VAL A 127 -4.90 5.82 -10.03
N LEU A 128 -4.39 6.74 -9.21
CA LEU A 128 -3.32 7.65 -9.63
C LEU A 128 -2.00 6.92 -9.90
N LEU A 129 -1.67 5.91 -9.09
CA LEU A 129 -0.50 5.05 -9.32
C LEU A 129 -0.64 4.27 -10.63
N VAL A 130 -1.79 3.64 -10.88
CA VAL A 130 -2.06 2.91 -12.13
C VAL A 130 -1.96 3.83 -13.33
N ALA A 131 -2.60 5.00 -13.28
CA ALA A 131 -2.54 5.98 -14.36
C ALA A 131 -1.09 6.40 -14.67
N GLN A 132 -0.29 6.66 -13.62
CA GLN A 132 1.11 7.03 -13.77
C GLN A 132 1.96 5.88 -14.34
N GLN A 133 1.77 4.64 -13.85
CA GLN A 133 2.53 3.47 -14.34
C GLN A 133 2.13 3.10 -15.78
N ALA A 134 0.84 3.17 -16.12
CA ALA A 134 0.37 2.99 -17.48
C ALA A 134 0.96 4.04 -18.44
N TYR A 135 0.99 5.30 -18.03
CA TYR A 135 1.64 6.36 -18.79
C TYR A 135 3.14 6.11 -18.97
N SER A 136 3.85 5.73 -17.89
CA SER A 136 5.28 5.43 -17.96
C SER A 136 5.60 4.22 -18.83
N TRP A 137 4.73 3.21 -18.85
CA TRP A 137 4.85 2.09 -19.78
C TRP A 137 4.65 2.56 -21.24
N ALA A 138 3.57 3.29 -21.51
CA ALA A 138 3.25 3.74 -22.86
C ALA A 138 4.33 4.67 -23.43
N ARG A 139 4.87 5.58 -22.61
CA ARG A 139 5.82 6.60 -23.07
C ARG A 139 7.27 6.13 -23.10
N TRP A 140 7.67 5.28 -22.15
CA TRP A 140 9.09 4.94 -21.92
C TRP A 140 9.35 3.44 -21.71
N ARG A 141 8.33 2.58 -21.78
CA ARG A 141 8.45 1.13 -21.49
C ARG A 141 9.12 0.86 -20.15
N ALA A 142 8.75 1.67 -19.14
CA ALA A 142 9.34 1.59 -17.81
C ALA A 142 9.27 0.16 -17.24
N PRO A 143 10.40 -0.48 -16.88
CA PRO A 143 10.43 -1.89 -16.49
C PRO A 143 9.60 -2.23 -15.25
N ALA A 144 9.40 -1.26 -14.34
CA ALA A 144 8.59 -1.45 -13.14
C ALA A 144 7.07 -1.56 -13.44
N ALA A 145 6.59 -0.89 -14.48
CA ALA A 145 5.17 -0.71 -14.74
C ALA A 145 4.38 -2.02 -14.88
N PRO A 146 4.79 -3.02 -15.70
CA PRO A 146 4.00 -4.25 -15.84
C PRO A 146 3.86 -5.02 -14.52
N TRP A 147 4.89 -4.99 -13.67
CA TRP A 147 4.85 -5.65 -12.36
C TRP A 147 3.92 -4.93 -11.38
N ILE A 148 3.96 -3.60 -11.34
CA ILE A 148 3.06 -2.83 -10.47
C ILE A 148 1.62 -2.97 -10.95
N LEU A 149 1.36 -2.87 -12.25
CA LEU A 149 0.02 -3.04 -12.82
C LEU A 149 -0.54 -4.46 -12.58
N ALA A 150 0.28 -5.49 -12.75
CA ALA A 150 -0.11 -6.87 -12.43
C ALA A 150 -0.39 -7.04 -10.92
N GLY A 151 0.42 -6.42 -10.05
CA GLY A 151 0.19 -6.40 -8.61
C GLY A 151 -1.17 -5.78 -8.26
N VAL A 152 -1.52 -4.64 -8.86
CA VAL A 152 -2.84 -4.02 -8.66
C VAL A 152 -3.96 -4.94 -9.14
N ALA A 153 -3.82 -5.57 -10.31
CA ALA A 153 -4.82 -6.50 -10.82
C ALA A 153 -5.06 -7.69 -9.87
N VAL A 154 -3.98 -8.31 -9.37
CA VAL A 154 -4.08 -9.40 -8.38
C VAL A 154 -4.72 -8.92 -7.07
N ALA A 155 -4.33 -7.73 -6.59
CA ALA A 155 -4.92 -7.15 -5.38
C ALA A 155 -6.43 -6.90 -5.54
N MET A 156 -6.87 -6.42 -6.70
CA MET A 156 -8.29 -6.23 -7.03
C MET A 156 -9.06 -7.55 -7.08
N ILE A 157 -8.49 -8.60 -7.65
CA ILE A 157 -9.08 -9.96 -7.60
C ILE A 157 -9.28 -10.38 -6.15
N GLY A 158 -8.27 -10.15 -5.29
CA GLY A 158 -8.40 -10.35 -3.85
C GLY A 158 -9.59 -9.59 -3.27
N SER A 159 -9.73 -8.29 -3.54
CA SER A 159 -10.86 -7.50 -3.04
C SER A 159 -12.22 -8.02 -3.50
N VAL A 160 -12.31 -8.60 -4.71
CA VAL A 160 -13.55 -9.25 -5.19
C VAL A 160 -13.82 -10.55 -4.43
N VAL A 161 -12.81 -11.38 -4.19
CA VAL A 161 -12.93 -12.57 -3.34
C VAL A 161 -13.44 -12.20 -1.95
N GLN A 162 -12.85 -11.18 -1.33
CA GLN A 162 -13.27 -10.70 -0.01
C GLN A 162 -14.74 -10.27 0.00
N GLN A 163 -15.17 -9.49 -0.99
CA GLN A 163 -16.54 -8.96 -1.06
C GLN A 163 -17.58 -10.03 -1.37
N THR A 164 -17.24 -11.02 -2.18
CA THR A 164 -18.15 -12.11 -2.54
C THR A 164 -18.29 -13.17 -1.44
N GLY A 165 -17.39 -13.16 -0.45
CA GLY A 165 -17.36 -14.19 0.59
C GLY A 165 -16.90 -15.57 0.08
N LEU A 166 -16.30 -15.63 -1.12
CA LEU A 166 -15.84 -16.87 -1.74
C LEU A 166 -14.82 -17.58 -0.85
N SER A 167 -15.22 -18.69 -0.25
CA SER A 167 -14.42 -19.46 0.70
C SER A 167 -14.12 -20.85 0.10
N LEU A 168 -12.87 -21.29 0.15
CA LEU A 168 -12.49 -22.62 -0.38
C LEU A 168 -12.71 -23.72 0.65
N HIS A 169 -12.63 -23.39 1.95
CA HIS A 169 -12.83 -24.31 3.06
C HIS A 169 -13.26 -23.55 4.33
N GLU A 170 -13.80 -24.23 5.34
CA GLU A 170 -14.17 -23.62 6.64
C GLU A 170 -12.97 -23.04 7.40
N HIS A 171 -11.82 -23.70 7.30
CA HIS A 171 -10.53 -23.27 7.88
C HIS A 171 -9.65 -22.48 6.92
N PHE A 172 -10.13 -22.25 5.69
CA PHE A 172 -9.46 -21.43 4.69
C PHE A 172 -10.52 -20.64 3.92
N ASN A 173 -10.99 -19.59 4.59
CA ASN A 173 -12.14 -18.82 4.15
C ASN A 173 -11.73 -17.69 3.20
N HIS A 174 -12.70 -16.88 2.76
CA HIS A 174 -12.48 -15.73 1.89
C HIS A 174 -11.43 -14.75 2.41
N ASN A 175 -11.31 -14.56 3.72
CA ASN A 175 -10.31 -13.69 4.33
C ASN A 175 -8.90 -14.27 4.18
N ASP A 176 -8.76 -15.58 4.40
CA ASP A 176 -7.48 -16.27 4.20
C ASP A 176 -7.05 -16.22 2.72
N LEU A 177 -7.98 -16.49 1.80
CA LEU A 177 -7.75 -16.41 0.37
C LEU A 177 -7.41 -14.97 -0.07
N TYR A 178 -8.11 -13.97 0.47
CA TYR A 178 -7.80 -12.56 0.26
C TYR A 178 -6.36 -12.27 0.65
N HIS A 179 -5.91 -12.65 1.85
CA HIS A 179 -4.54 -12.41 2.29
C HIS A 179 -3.50 -13.12 1.43
N VAL A 180 -3.76 -14.35 0.98
CA VAL A 180 -2.86 -15.06 0.07
C VAL A 180 -2.72 -14.30 -1.26
N LEU A 181 -3.83 -13.80 -1.81
CA LEU A 181 -3.80 -12.96 -3.01
C LEU A 181 -3.05 -11.64 -2.76
N GLN A 182 -3.23 -11.00 -1.60
CA GLN A 182 -2.48 -9.80 -1.24
C GLN A 182 -0.97 -10.08 -1.08
N ILE A 183 -0.57 -11.25 -0.56
CA ILE A 183 0.85 -11.66 -0.52
C ILE A 183 1.37 -11.84 -1.96
N GLY A 184 0.62 -12.50 -2.84
CA GLY A 184 0.96 -12.65 -4.25
C GLY A 184 1.13 -11.29 -4.95
N ALA A 185 0.20 -10.37 -4.75
CA ALA A 185 0.29 -8.99 -5.22
C ALA A 185 1.52 -8.29 -4.64
N GLY A 186 1.79 -8.46 -3.35
CA GLY A 186 2.98 -7.95 -2.66
C GLY A 186 4.30 -8.41 -3.31
N GLY A 187 4.38 -9.67 -3.75
CA GLY A 187 5.54 -10.18 -4.49
C GLY A 187 5.74 -9.46 -5.84
N LEU A 188 4.65 -9.21 -6.57
CA LEU A 188 4.68 -8.44 -7.83
C LEU A 188 5.06 -6.97 -7.57
N PHE A 189 4.49 -6.34 -6.54
CA PHE A 189 4.83 -4.99 -6.12
C PHE A 189 6.28 -4.86 -5.66
N TYR A 190 6.81 -5.87 -4.97
CA TYR A 190 8.22 -5.91 -4.58
C TYR A 190 9.11 -5.96 -5.81
N ARG A 191 8.81 -6.86 -6.76
CA ARG A 191 9.55 -6.95 -8.01
C ARG A 191 9.52 -5.64 -8.79
N GLY A 192 8.34 -5.04 -8.97
CA GLY A 192 8.19 -3.73 -9.58
C GLY A 192 8.99 -2.64 -8.84
N GLY A 193 8.92 -2.66 -7.51
CA GLY A 193 9.68 -1.77 -6.62
C GLY A 193 11.19 -1.82 -6.85
N THR A 194 11.76 -3.02 -7.06
CA THR A 194 13.20 -3.16 -7.37
C THR A 194 13.61 -2.53 -8.70
N LEU A 195 12.65 -2.28 -9.59
CA LEU A 195 12.85 -1.76 -10.94
C LEU A 195 12.44 -0.28 -11.07
N LEU A 196 11.94 0.33 -9.99
CA LEU A 196 11.60 1.76 -9.99
C LEU A 196 12.86 2.60 -10.20
N ALA A 197 12.67 3.71 -10.90
CA ALA A 197 13.70 4.70 -11.13
C ALA A 197 13.11 6.10 -11.01
N ASP A 198 13.89 7.02 -10.45
CA ASP A 198 13.49 8.41 -10.30
C ASP A 198 13.49 9.12 -11.68
N ARG A 199 12.46 9.94 -11.96
CA ARG A 199 12.35 10.68 -13.22
C ARG A 199 13.38 11.80 -13.33
N ARG A 200 14.47 11.60 -14.08
CA ARG A 200 15.51 12.64 -14.25
C ARG A 200 14.98 13.86 -15.01
N ALA A 201 15.65 15.00 -14.84
CA ALA A 201 15.45 16.15 -15.71
C ALA A 201 15.92 15.75 -17.11
N GLU A 202 14.97 15.63 -18.04
CA GLU A 202 15.25 15.73 -19.48
C GLU A 202 15.02 17.18 -19.90
#